data_AF-A0A947JZ19-F1
#
_entry.id   AF-A0A947JZ19-F1
#
_cell.length_a   1.000
_cell.length_b   1.000
_cell.length_c   1.000
_cell.angle_alpha   90.00
_cell.angle_beta   90.00
_cell.angle_gamma   90.00
#
_symmetry.space_group_name_H-M   'P 1'
#
loop_
_entity.id
_entity.type
_entity.pdbx_description
1 polymer ?
#
loop_
_entity_poly.entity_id
_entity_poly.type
_entity_poly.pdbx_seq_one_letter_code
_entity_poly.pdbx_strand_id
1 'polypeptide(L)'
;MGSRLGEILEGMDVGFAHTVKLCGLLSLWEQVVDERIGKQTEAIKIRNQILYVSTSSPAWAQELTFLKGEIISKFNDQAGKEAIKDIKFKSGGQNG
;
A
#
# COMPACT_ATOMS: atom_id res chain seq x y z
N MET A 1 5.29 -30.21 -41.74
CA MET A 1 6.33 -29.50 -40.96
C MET A 1 5.74 -28.17 -40.56
N GLY A 2 5.27 -28.05 -39.31
CA GLY A 2 5.96 -27.26 -38.29
C GLY A 2 5.68 -25.76 -38.54
N SER A 3 4.89 -25.05 -37.74
CA SER A 3 5.18 -24.89 -36.33
C SER A 3 3.98 -24.34 -35.56
N ARG A 4 3.95 -24.72 -34.28
CA ARG A 4 2.96 -24.51 -33.24
C ARG A 4 2.93 -23.04 -32.78
N LEU A 5 2.37 -22.16 -33.59
CA LEU A 5 2.18 -20.74 -33.24
C LEU A 5 0.92 -20.55 -32.37
N GLY A 6 0.75 -21.40 -31.36
CA GLY A 6 -0.48 -21.52 -30.57
C GLY A 6 -0.32 -21.31 -29.05
N GLU A 7 0.86 -21.03 -28.51
CA GLU A 7 1.10 -21.16 -27.05
C GLU A 7 1.84 -19.99 -26.36
N ILE A 8 2.01 -18.81 -26.97
CA ILE A 8 2.90 -17.77 -26.37
C ILE A 8 2.18 -16.47 -25.98
N LEU A 9 0.94 -16.24 -26.39
CA LEU A 9 0.24 -14.97 -26.09
C LEU A 9 -0.64 -14.98 -24.83
N GLU A 10 -0.53 -16.01 -23.98
CA GLU A 10 -1.38 -16.19 -22.79
C GLU A 10 -0.67 -15.87 -21.46
N GLY A 11 0.38 -15.04 -21.48
CA GLY A 11 1.22 -14.80 -20.29
C GLY A 11 1.26 -13.37 -19.75
N MET A 12 0.75 -12.37 -20.47
CA MET A 12 1.14 -10.97 -20.23
C MET A 12 0.10 -10.08 -19.53
N ASP A 13 -1.14 -10.54 -19.38
CA ASP A 13 -2.23 -9.71 -18.80
C ASP A 13 -2.29 -9.75 -17.26
N VAL A 14 -1.86 -10.86 -16.64
CA VAL A 14 -2.03 -11.09 -15.19
C VAL A 14 -1.12 -10.23 -14.29
N GLY A 15 0.02 -9.75 -14.81
CA GLY A 15 0.98 -8.96 -14.04
C GLY A 15 0.65 -7.46 -13.93
N PHE A 16 -0.03 -6.90 -14.93
CA PHE A 16 -0.25 -5.46 -15.01
C PHE A 16 -1.42 -5.01 -14.13
N ALA A 17 -2.52 -5.75 -14.15
CA ALA A 17 -3.71 -5.44 -13.35
C ALA A 17 -3.42 -5.41 -11.84
N HIS A 18 -2.51 -6.27 -11.36
CA HIS A 18 -2.14 -6.31 -9.94
C HIS A 18 -1.29 -5.11 -9.52
N THR A 19 -0.35 -4.70 -10.37
CA THR A 19 0.53 -3.56 -10.13
C THR A 19 -0.25 -2.25 -10.10
N VAL A 20 -1.22 -2.09 -11.01
CA VAL A 20 -2.08 -0.90 -11.07
C VAL A 20 -2.98 -0.77 -9.83
N LYS A 21 -3.58 -1.88 -9.37
CA LYS A 21 -4.42 -1.87 -8.16
C LYS A 21 -3.64 -1.47 -6.90
N LEU A 22 -2.41 -1.96 -6.76
CA LEU A 22 -1.54 -1.57 -5.65
C LEU A 22 -1.20 -0.09 -5.74
N CYS A 23 -0.78 0.40 -6.91
CA CYS A 23 -0.46 1.81 -7.14
C CYS A 23 -1.63 2.73 -6.74
N GLY A 24 -2.87 2.38 -7.10
CA GLY A 24 -4.06 3.13 -6.72
C GLY A 24 -4.32 3.18 -5.20
N LEU A 25 -4.07 2.09 -4.48
CA LEU A 25 -4.20 2.06 -3.01
C LEU A 25 -3.07 2.81 -2.31
N LEU A 26 -1.86 2.81 -2.89
CA LEU A 26 -0.74 3.61 -2.41
C LEU A 26 -1.00 5.11 -2.60
N SER A 27 -1.55 5.52 -3.75
CA SER A 27 -1.99 6.91 -3.95
C SER A 27 -3.20 7.28 -3.09
N LEU A 28 -4.09 6.32 -2.78
CA LEU A 28 -5.19 6.53 -1.84
C LEU A 28 -4.67 6.82 -0.43
N TRP A 29 -3.59 6.17 -0.02
CA TRP A 29 -2.94 6.45 1.27
C TRP A 29 -2.59 7.92 1.40
N GLU A 30 -1.90 8.49 0.40
CA GLU A 30 -1.54 9.92 0.38
C GLU A 30 -2.75 10.86 0.36
N GLN A 31 -3.92 10.41 -0.11
CA GLN A 31 -5.17 11.18 -0.06
C GLN A 31 -5.90 11.04 1.28
N VAL A 32 -5.73 9.90 1.98
CA VAL A 32 -6.35 9.62 3.28
C VAL A 32 -5.59 10.29 4.41
N VAL A 33 -4.26 10.29 4.32
CA VAL A 33 -3.39 10.88 5.33
C VAL A 33 -3.03 12.31 4.94
N ASP A 34 -2.94 13.20 5.93
CA ASP A 34 -2.54 14.59 5.68
C ASP A 34 -1.13 14.69 5.08
N GLU A 35 -0.84 15.81 4.40
CA GLU A 35 0.47 16.04 3.75
C GLU A 35 1.66 15.84 4.70
N ARG A 36 1.48 16.10 6.01
CA ARG A 36 2.52 15.89 7.01
C ARG A 36 2.82 14.41 7.19
N ILE A 37 1.78 13.59 7.26
CA ILE A 37 1.91 12.15 7.41
C ILE A 37 2.44 11.56 6.10
N GLY A 38 1.90 11.95 4.94
CA GLY A 38 2.39 11.49 3.64
C GLY A 38 3.86 11.85 3.38
N LYS A 39 4.34 13.01 3.83
CA LYS A 39 5.76 13.38 3.74
C LYS A 39 6.68 12.61 4.68
N GLN A 40 6.15 12.03 5.73
CA GLN A 40 6.92 11.32 6.76
C GLN A 40 6.69 9.81 6.71
N THR A 41 5.76 9.37 5.86
CA THR A 41 5.38 7.98 5.71
C THR A 41 5.12 7.60 4.28
N GLU A 42 5.63 6.44 3.91
CA GLU A 42 5.47 5.90 2.57
C GLU A 42 4.78 4.55 2.66
N ALA A 43 3.66 4.41 1.96
CA ALA A 43 3.00 3.13 1.81
C ALA A 43 3.86 2.23 0.91
N ILE A 44 4.35 1.12 1.44
CA ILE A 44 5.28 0.22 0.74
C ILE A 44 4.52 -0.85 -0.04
N LYS A 45 3.53 -1.48 0.60
CA LYS A 45 2.73 -2.56 0.02
C LYS A 45 1.56 -2.92 0.89
N ILE A 46 0.55 -3.53 0.27
CA ILE A 46 -0.55 -4.19 0.97
C ILE A 46 -0.42 -5.69 0.79
N ARG A 47 -0.41 -6.44 1.89
CA ARG A 47 -0.38 -7.90 1.85
C ARG A 47 -1.31 -8.45 2.92
N ASN A 48 -2.19 -9.38 2.55
CA ASN A 48 -3.14 -10.00 3.47
C ASN A 48 -4.04 -8.99 4.21
N GLN A 49 -4.49 -7.94 3.50
CA GLN A 49 -5.23 -6.80 4.08
C GLN A 49 -4.45 -6.01 5.14
N ILE A 50 -3.13 -6.18 5.21
CA ILE A 50 -2.25 -5.39 6.07
C ILE A 50 -1.48 -4.42 5.19
N LEU A 51 -1.65 -3.13 5.46
CA LEU A 51 -0.86 -2.09 4.82
C LEU A 51 0.47 -1.92 5.54
N TYR A 52 1.57 -2.07 4.81
CA TYR A 52 2.91 -1.84 5.31
C TYR A 52 3.33 -0.44 4.96
N VAL A 53 3.60 0.36 5.98
CA VAL A 53 3.98 1.76 5.85
C VAL A 53 5.37 1.94 6.45
N SER A 54 6.29 2.52 5.69
CA SER A 54 7.59 2.91 6.19
C SER A 54 7.51 4.33 6.73
N THR A 55 7.99 4.57 7.95
CA THR A 55 8.05 5.91 8.54
C THR A 55 9.47 6.41 8.60
N SER A 56 9.67 7.73 8.47
CA SER A 56 10.99 8.35 8.55
C SER A 56 11.63 8.22 9.95
N SER A 57 10.79 8.18 11.00
CA SER A 57 11.25 8.12 12.39
C SER A 57 10.38 7.17 13.23
N PRO A 58 10.92 6.59 14.32
CA PRO A 58 10.15 5.76 15.25
C PRO A 58 9.05 6.53 16.00
N ALA A 59 9.23 7.84 16.25
CA ALA A 59 8.21 8.68 16.86
C ALA A 59 6.92 8.72 16.00
N TRP A 60 7.07 8.88 14.68
CA TRP A 60 5.95 8.81 13.72
C TRP A 60 5.28 7.45 13.73
N ALA A 61 6.05 6.35 13.78
CA ALA A 61 5.46 5.01 13.85
C ALA A 61 4.59 4.84 15.11
N GLN A 62 5.02 5.40 16.25
CA GLN A 62 4.27 5.31 17.50
C GLN A 62 2.99 6.17 17.47
N GLU A 63 3.09 7.41 17.00
CA GLU A 63 1.94 8.31 16.85
C GLU A 63 0.90 7.75 15.86
N LEU A 64 1.36 7.25 14.71
CA LEU A 64 0.49 6.64 13.72
C LEU A 64 -0.06 5.30 14.16
N THR A 65 0.64 4.54 15.01
CA THR A 65 0.08 3.33 15.61
C THR A 65 -1.12 3.65 16.48
N PHE A 66 -1.12 4.80 17.17
CA PHE A 66 -2.28 5.27 17.93
C PHE A 66 -3.41 5.72 17.00
N LEU A 67 -3.08 6.45 15.92
CA LEU A 67 -4.03 6.94 14.93
C LEU A 67 -4.48 5.86 13.92
N LYS A 68 -3.86 4.68 13.91
CA LYS A 68 -4.07 3.66 12.87
C LYS A 68 -5.52 3.23 12.75
N GLY A 69 -6.25 3.18 13.86
CA GLY A 69 -7.67 2.81 13.87
C GLY A 69 -8.51 3.81 13.07
N GLU A 70 -8.26 5.10 13.27
CA GLU A 70 -8.92 6.17 12.50
C GLU A 70 -8.50 6.14 11.03
N ILE A 71 -7.20 5.95 10.77
CA ILE A 71 -6.67 5.86 9.40
C ILE A 71 -7.27 4.67 8.65
N ILE A 72 -7.39 3.48 9.28
CA ILE A 72 -8.04 2.30 8.68
C ILE A 72 -9.50 2.62 8.32
N SER A 73 -10.22 3.29 9.23
CA SER A 73 -11.61 3.67 8.98
C SER A 73 -11.72 4.63 7.79
N LYS A 74 -10.95 5.73 7.77
CA LYS A 74 -10.92 6.67 6.65
C LYS A 74 -10.46 6.03 5.34
N PHE A 75 -9.49 5.13 5.41
CA PHE A 75 -8.97 4.45 4.23
C PHE A 75 -10.02 3.53 3.60
N ASN A 76 -10.72 2.75 4.42
CA ASN A 76 -11.79 1.87 3.94
C ASN A 76 -13.00 2.66 3.44
N ASP A 77 -13.31 3.79 4.08
CA ASP A 77 -14.35 4.73 3.65
C ASP A 77 -14.03 5.30 2.26
N GLN A 78 -12.82 5.85 2.06
CA GLN A 78 -12.38 6.36 0.77
C GLN A 78 -12.22 5.26 -0.30
N ALA A 79 -11.81 4.05 0.10
CA ALA A 79 -11.74 2.92 -0.82
C ALA A 79 -13.13 2.38 -1.21
N GLY A 80 -14.20 2.78 -0.51
CA GLY A 80 -15.56 2.29 -0.67
C GLY A 80 -15.72 0.80 -0.33
N LYS A 81 -14.74 0.20 0.36
CA LYS A 81 -14.69 -1.22 0.73
C LYS A 81 -13.68 -1.47 1.84
N GLU A 82 -13.78 -2.62 2.50
CA GLU A 82 -12.79 -3.08 3.47
C GLU A 82 -11.48 -3.49 2.76
N ALA A 83 -10.65 -2.50 2.42
CA ALA A 83 -9.40 -2.69 1.70
C ALA A 83 -8.26 -3.12 2.64
N ILE A 84 -8.25 -2.61 3.88
CA ILE A 84 -7.23 -2.92 4.90
C ILE A 84 -7.88 -3.19 6.26
N LYS A 85 -7.30 -4.13 7.02
CA LYS A 85 -7.70 -4.50 8.38
C LYS A 85 -6.72 -4.05 9.44
N ASP A 86 -5.45 -3.91 9.07
CA ASP A 86 -4.40 -3.47 9.97
C ASP A 86 -3.35 -2.68 9.18
N ILE A 87 -2.64 -1.80 9.89
CA ILE A 87 -1.51 -1.06 9.35
C ILE A 87 -0.29 -1.37 10.20
N LYS A 88 0.77 -1.82 9.53
CA LYS A 88 2.09 -2.02 10.14
C LYS A 88 3.02 -0.91 9.72
N PHE A 89 3.29 -0.03 10.68
CA PHE A 89 4.34 0.96 10.59
C PHE A 89 5.67 0.30 10.88
N LYS A 90 6.64 0.53 9.99
CA LYS A 90 8.02 0.11 10.17
C LYS A 90 8.87 1.36 10.08
N SER A 91 9.55 1.72 11.15
CA SER A 91 10.56 2.79 11.08
C SER A 91 11.66 2.33 10.13
N GLY A 92 11.80 3.03 9.01
CA GLY A 92 12.99 2.93 8.19
C GLY A 92 14.12 3.51 9.01
N GLY A 93 14.92 2.67 9.66
CA GLY A 93 16.00 3.11 10.52
C GLY A 93 16.98 3.99 9.73
N GLN A 94 16.81 5.30 9.81
CA GLN A 94 17.91 6.22 9.59
C GLN A 94 18.58 6.44 10.93
N ASN A 95 19.75 5.83 11.03
CA ASN A 95 20.78 6.15 12.00
C ASN A 95 20.96 7.68 12.08
N GLY A 96 20.97 8.18 13.30
CA GLY A 96 21.41 9.52 13.68
C GLY A 96 21.77 9.49 15.15
#